data_AF-A0A0B7G3Y0-F1
#
_entry.id   AF-A0A0B7G3Y0-F1
#
_cell.length_a   1.000
_cell.length_b   1.000
_cell.length_c   1.000
_cell.angle_alpha   90.00
_cell.angle_beta   90.00
_cell.angle_gamma   90.00
#
_symmetry.space_group_name_H-M   'P 1'
#
loop_
_entity.id
_entity.type
_entity.pdbx_description
1 polymer ?
#
loop_
_entity_poly.entity_id
_entity_poly.type
_entity_poly.pdbx_seq_one_letter_code
_entity_poly.pdbx_strand_id
1 'polypeptide(L)'
;MNGMAGTGKTTIAYTLCHRLESTKQLGACFFCSRISPDCRDVNRVLSTIAYQLSEFSNPYRNKIFEVLSATHNIAQRNIHVQFNELILKPLVSVKDALPADVVVVVDALDECFGGEQIISLLLKSASQLPIKFIVTSRPEPNLTRKMDAFWSSSIHQAVHLHEIERSLVQADISIYLQRALDEFDVSPTSEEIKRLAAYAGSLFIVAATALTTTTTTTTTTTITTTITTTTTTTATTTAITAPTINTAIINIITTKTHGYLTFQSQLYY
;
A
#
# COMPACT_ATOMS: atom_id res chain seq x y z
N MET A 1 -1.18 -3.86 6.09
CA MET A 1 -2.31 -3.97 5.15
C MET A 1 -2.16 -5.26 4.36
N ASN A 2 -3.00 -6.26 4.61
CA ASN A 2 -2.79 -7.60 4.04
C ASN A 2 -3.97 -7.99 3.14
N GLY A 3 -3.70 -8.62 1.98
CA GLY A 3 -4.75 -9.02 1.03
C GLY A 3 -4.23 -9.84 -0.15
N MET A 4 -5.10 -10.61 -0.81
CA MET A 4 -4.72 -11.45 -1.96
C MET A 4 -4.23 -10.63 -3.16
N ALA A 5 -3.60 -11.28 -4.14
CA ALA A 5 -3.23 -10.61 -5.39
C ALA A 5 -4.48 -10.06 -6.10
N GLY A 6 -4.36 -8.91 -6.77
CA GLY A 6 -5.48 -8.30 -7.50
C GLY A 6 -6.50 -7.53 -6.64
N THR A 7 -6.32 -7.42 -5.32
CA THR A 7 -7.20 -6.63 -4.43
C THR A 7 -6.88 -5.13 -4.38
N GLY A 8 -6.03 -4.62 -5.28
CA GLY A 8 -5.72 -3.18 -5.36
C GLY A 8 -4.79 -2.63 -4.27
N LYS A 9 -4.05 -3.45 -3.51
CA LYS A 9 -3.10 -2.99 -2.46
C LYS A 9 -2.15 -1.89 -2.96
N THR A 10 -1.48 -2.15 -4.07
CA THR A 10 -0.53 -1.22 -4.70
C THR A 10 -1.21 0.06 -5.15
N THR A 11 -2.42 -0.03 -5.71
CA THR A 11 -3.23 1.14 -6.09
C THR A 11 -3.58 1.99 -4.87
N ILE A 12 -3.98 1.36 -3.76
CA ILE A 12 -4.26 2.04 -2.48
C ILE A 12 -2.99 2.70 -1.96
N ALA A 13 -1.86 1.97 -1.90
CA ALA A 13 -0.58 2.48 -1.43
C ALA A 13 -0.11 3.69 -2.26
N TYR A 14 -0.21 3.60 -3.58
CA TYR A 14 0.14 4.68 -4.50
C TYR A 14 -0.74 5.91 -4.30
N THR A 15 -2.06 5.72 -4.21
CA THR A 15 -3.01 6.81 -3.97
C THR A 15 -2.77 7.46 -2.61
N LEU A 16 -2.43 6.67 -1.61
CA LEU A 16 -2.08 7.14 -0.27
C LEU A 16 -0.80 7.98 -0.30
N CYS A 17 0.27 7.54 -0.99
CA CYS A 17 1.48 8.33 -1.16
C CYS A 17 1.17 9.70 -1.76
N HIS A 18 0.38 9.76 -2.84
CA HIS A 18 0.04 11.02 -3.48
C HIS A 18 -0.72 11.99 -2.56
N ARG A 19 -1.64 11.47 -1.73
CA ARG A 19 -2.35 12.27 -0.73
C ARG A 19 -1.40 12.79 0.35
N LEU A 20 -0.56 11.92 0.90
CA LEU A 20 0.42 12.28 1.94
C LEU A 20 1.46 13.28 1.42
N GLU A 21 1.82 13.21 0.14
CA GLU A 21 2.70 14.18 -0.50
C GLU A 21 2.03 15.55 -0.58
N SER A 22 0.75 15.61 -0.99
CA SER A 22 -0.01 16.86 -1.06
C SER A 22 -0.14 17.57 0.31
N THR A 23 -0.15 16.81 1.40
CA THR A 23 -0.23 17.29 2.78
C THR A 23 1.13 17.41 3.47
N LYS A 24 2.24 17.15 2.77
CA LYS A 24 3.62 17.16 3.30
C LYS A 24 3.84 16.21 4.48
N GLN A 25 3.13 15.09 4.49
CA GLN A 25 3.23 14.03 5.48
C GLN A 25 4.01 12.81 4.96
N LEU A 26 4.26 12.70 3.64
CA LEU A 26 5.02 11.58 3.07
C LEU A 26 6.51 11.75 3.35
N GLY A 27 7.04 10.97 4.30
CA GLY A 27 8.47 10.94 4.60
C GLY A 27 9.26 10.08 3.62
N ALA A 28 8.71 8.92 3.24
CA ALA A 28 9.28 8.06 2.22
C ALA A 28 8.25 7.07 1.67
N CYS A 29 8.51 6.53 0.48
CA CYS A 29 7.80 5.39 -0.07
C CYS A 29 8.75 4.41 -0.79
N PHE A 30 8.41 3.13 -0.74
CA PHE A 30 9.11 2.08 -1.48
C PHE A 30 8.12 1.02 -1.98
N PHE A 31 8.23 0.65 -3.25
CA PHE A 31 7.37 -0.36 -3.88
C PHE A 31 8.21 -1.59 -4.23
N CYS A 32 8.05 -2.65 -3.45
CA CYS A 32 8.76 -3.89 -3.68
C CYS A 32 8.24 -4.61 -4.92
N SER A 33 9.13 -5.30 -5.64
CA SER A 33 8.75 -6.03 -6.85
C SER A 33 9.71 -7.18 -7.14
N ARG A 34 9.20 -8.40 -7.34
CA ARG A 34 10.04 -9.58 -7.64
C ARG A 34 10.80 -9.48 -8.96
N ILE A 35 10.23 -8.78 -9.93
CA ILE A 35 10.75 -8.66 -11.30
C ILE A 35 11.80 -7.57 -11.44
N SER A 36 11.86 -6.62 -10.51
CA SER A 36 12.87 -5.56 -10.51
C SER A 36 13.98 -5.90 -9.51
N PRO A 37 15.24 -6.12 -9.95
CA PRO A 37 16.36 -6.39 -9.06
C PRO A 37 16.57 -5.29 -8.01
N ASP A 38 16.33 -4.04 -8.37
CA ASP A 38 16.47 -2.90 -7.47
C ASP A 38 15.36 -2.85 -6.40
N CYS A 39 14.21 -3.47 -6.67
CA CYS A 39 13.04 -3.44 -5.78
C CYS A 39 12.84 -4.73 -4.96
N ARG A 40 13.72 -5.72 -5.08
CA ARG A 40 13.61 -7.00 -4.35
C ARG A 40 14.69 -7.24 -3.30
N ASP A 41 15.66 -6.33 -3.16
CA ASP A 41 16.74 -6.42 -2.17
C ASP A 41 16.42 -5.58 -0.92
N VAL A 42 16.36 -6.25 0.23
CA VAL A 42 16.05 -5.64 1.53
C VAL A 42 17.03 -4.53 1.94
N ASN A 43 18.30 -4.62 1.52
CA ASN A 43 19.31 -3.60 1.82
C ASN A 43 19.01 -2.28 1.10
N ARG A 44 18.37 -2.36 -0.07
CA ARG A 44 17.95 -1.19 -0.85
C ARG A 44 16.74 -0.52 -0.21
N VAL A 45 15.80 -1.28 0.35
CA VAL A 45 14.61 -0.73 1.01
C VAL A 45 14.99 0.28 2.08
N LEU A 46 15.86 -0.09 3.04
CA LEU A 46 16.23 0.80 4.14
C LEU A 46 17.09 1.98 3.67
N SER A 47 18.03 1.73 2.76
CA SER A 47 18.90 2.78 2.22
C SER A 47 18.09 3.83 1.45
N THR A 48 17.12 3.39 0.64
CA THR A 48 16.23 4.28 -0.11
C THR A 48 15.29 5.05 0.83
N ILE A 49 14.74 4.42 1.86
CA ILE A 49 13.91 5.11 2.86
C ILE A 49 14.74 6.17 3.60
N ALA A 50 15.97 5.85 4.02
CA ALA A 50 16.85 6.81 4.70
C ALA A 50 17.23 7.98 3.78
N TYR A 51 17.47 7.72 2.50
CA TYR A 51 17.69 8.79 1.52
C TYR A 51 16.47 9.72 1.39
N GLN A 52 15.27 9.16 1.19
CA GLN A 52 14.04 9.97 1.06
C GLN A 52 13.72 10.76 2.33
N LEU A 53 13.91 10.17 3.52
CA LEU A 53 13.77 10.88 4.80
C LEU A 53 14.79 12.02 4.96
N SER A 54 15.97 11.90 4.35
CA SER A 54 16.96 12.99 4.31
C SER A 54 16.51 14.13 3.40
N GLU A 55 15.82 13.82 2.30
CA GLU A 55 15.15 14.82 1.47
C GLU A 55 14.02 15.53 2.21
N PHE A 56 13.27 14.78 3.03
CA PHE A 56 12.16 15.30 3.82
C PHE A 56 12.60 16.20 4.99
N SER A 57 13.66 15.83 5.72
CA SER A 57 14.06 16.49 6.98
C SER A 57 15.55 16.82 7.04
N ASN A 58 15.89 18.11 7.10
CA ASN A 58 17.26 18.57 7.26
C ASN A 58 17.94 18.10 8.56
N PRO A 59 17.28 18.14 9.74
CA PRO A 59 17.84 17.54 10.95
C PRO A 59 18.19 16.06 10.78
N TYR A 60 17.31 15.29 10.13
CA TYR A 60 17.55 13.88 9.84
C TYR A 60 18.73 13.69 8.88
N ARG A 61 18.79 14.48 7.80
CA ARG A 61 19.89 14.48 6.83
C ARG A 61 21.25 14.66 7.51
N ASN A 62 21.35 15.59 8.45
CA ASN A 62 22.58 15.82 9.22
C ASN A 62 22.99 14.58 10.01
N LYS A 63 22.03 13.87 10.61
CA LYS A 63 22.31 12.61 11.33
C LYS A 63 22.77 11.50 10.40
N ILE A 64 22.18 11.40 9.21
CA ILE A 64 22.66 10.45 8.19
C ILE A 64 24.08 10.80 7.75
N PHE A 65 24.43 12.08 7.58
CA PHE A 65 25.79 12.49 7.24
C PHE A 65 26.81 12.09 8.32
N GLU A 66 26.48 12.25 9.61
CA GLU A 66 27.32 11.79 10.73
C GLU A 66 27.53 10.26 10.68
N VAL A 67 26.46 9.49 10.46
CA VAL A 67 26.52 8.02 10.36
C VAL A 67 27.41 7.57 9.20
N LEU A 68 27.25 8.17 8.03
CA LEU A 68 28.03 7.82 6.83
C LEU A 68 29.50 8.23 6.97
N SER A 69 29.78 9.33 7.66
CA SER A 69 31.16 9.76 7.96
C SER A 69 31.87 8.78 8.90
N ALA A 70 31.13 8.22 9.87
CA ALA A 70 31.67 7.24 10.81
C ALA A 70 31.76 5.82 10.23
N THR A 71 30.82 5.42 9.36
CA THR A 71 30.72 4.06 8.83
C THR A 71 30.56 4.04 7.31
N HIS A 72 31.68 3.87 6.60
CA HIS A 72 31.73 3.95 5.13
C HIS A 72 30.98 2.81 4.41
N ASN A 73 30.75 1.68 5.06
CA ASN A 73 30.12 0.50 4.45
C ASN A 73 28.77 0.12 5.07
N ILE A 74 28.02 1.09 5.60
CA ILE A 74 26.77 0.81 6.31
C ILE A 74 25.75 0.02 5.45
N ALA A 75 25.64 0.35 4.16
CA ALA A 75 24.75 -0.33 3.20
C ALA A 75 25.12 -1.80 2.93
N GLN A 76 26.33 -2.24 3.31
CA GLN A 76 26.80 -3.63 3.20
C GLN A 76 26.68 -4.40 4.52
N ARG A 77 26.30 -3.74 5.61
CA ARG A 77 26.10 -4.39 6.91
C ARG A 77 24.82 -5.21 6.90
N ASN A 78 24.64 -6.07 7.89
CA ASN A 78 23.39 -6.79 8.04
C ASN A 78 22.20 -5.82 8.26
N ILE A 79 20.99 -6.31 7.99
CA ILE A 79 19.78 -5.48 8.02
C ILE A 79 19.47 -4.88 9.39
N HIS A 80 19.86 -5.55 10.48
CA HIS A 80 19.67 -5.05 11.84
C HIS A 80 20.51 -3.80 12.09
N VAL A 81 21.79 -3.83 11.68
CA VAL A 81 22.69 -2.68 11.79
C VAL A 81 22.21 -1.55 10.89
N GLN A 82 21.83 -1.85 9.63
CA GLN A 82 21.27 -0.84 8.74
C GLN A 82 20.02 -0.19 9.33
N PHE A 83 19.05 -0.96 9.82
CA PHE A 83 17.84 -0.41 10.42
C PHE A 83 18.15 0.47 11.62
N ASN A 84 19.06 0.03 12.49
CA ASN A 84 19.40 0.77 13.70
C ASN A 84 20.10 2.11 13.38
N GLU A 85 21.12 2.07 12.52
CA GLU A 85 21.95 3.25 12.22
C GLU A 85 21.34 4.17 11.16
N LEU A 86 20.55 3.64 10.22
CA LEU A 86 19.95 4.43 9.15
C LEU A 86 18.52 4.88 9.44
N ILE A 87 17.77 4.20 10.29
CA ILE A 87 16.34 4.50 10.53
C ILE A 87 16.10 4.85 12.00
N LEU A 88 16.28 3.89 12.91
CA LEU A 88 15.83 4.02 14.30
C LEU A 88 16.56 5.14 15.05
N LYS A 89 17.89 5.06 15.17
CA LYS A 89 18.67 6.05 15.93
C LYS A 89 18.55 7.46 15.35
N PRO A 90 18.70 7.68 14.02
CA PRO A 90 18.55 9.01 13.46
C PRO A 90 17.15 9.60 13.72
N LEU A 91 16.08 8.85 13.48
CA LEU A 91 14.70 9.31 13.72
C LEU A 91 14.47 9.68 15.19
N VAL A 92 14.86 8.80 16.12
CA VAL A 92 14.69 9.06 17.56
C VAL A 92 15.45 10.32 17.99
N SER A 93 16.65 10.53 17.45
CA SER A 93 17.48 11.69 17.81
C SER A 93 16.91 13.04 17.33
N VAL A 94 16.06 13.02 16.30
CA VAL A 94 15.45 14.23 15.71
C VAL A 94 13.93 14.29 15.92
N LYS A 95 13.39 13.44 16.82
CA LYS A 95 11.94 13.31 17.04
C LYS A 95 11.23 14.65 17.28
N ASP A 96 11.87 15.57 18.00
CA ASP A 96 11.28 16.85 18.38
C ASP A 96 11.28 17.87 17.23
N ALA A 97 12.04 17.59 16.17
CA ALA A 97 12.11 18.39 14.95
C ALA A 97 11.28 17.81 13.79
N LEU A 98 10.65 16.64 13.99
CA LEU A 98 9.78 16.01 12.99
C LEU A 98 8.32 16.45 13.18
N PRO A 99 7.56 16.61 12.08
CA PRO A 99 6.11 16.68 12.16
C PRO A 99 5.52 15.43 12.84
N ALA A 100 4.39 15.57 13.54
CA ALA A 100 3.79 14.50 14.35
C ALA A 100 3.21 13.33 13.52
N ASP A 101 3.06 13.52 12.22
CA ASP A 101 2.26 12.68 11.33
C ASP A 101 3.02 12.23 10.08
N VAL A 102 4.36 12.21 10.13
CA VAL A 102 5.20 11.68 9.06
C VAL A 102 4.91 10.18 8.85
N VAL A 103 4.72 9.80 7.60
CA VAL A 103 4.38 8.44 7.18
C VAL A 103 5.41 7.91 6.20
N VAL A 104 5.81 6.65 6.39
CA VAL A 104 6.57 5.86 5.44
C VAL A 104 5.70 4.73 4.90
N VAL A 105 5.61 4.61 3.57
CA VAL A 105 4.80 3.58 2.90
C VAL A 105 5.73 2.53 2.27
N VAL A 106 5.52 1.26 2.58
CA VAL A 106 6.23 0.13 1.97
C VAL A 106 5.22 -0.84 1.36
N ASP A 107 5.14 -0.86 0.04
CA ASP A 107 4.20 -1.71 -0.69
C ASP A 107 4.82 -3.06 -1.07
N ALA A 108 3.98 -4.11 -1.04
CA ALA A 108 4.30 -5.46 -1.47
C ALA A 108 5.54 -6.09 -0.81
N LEU A 109 5.71 -5.91 0.51
CA LEU A 109 6.91 -6.34 1.22
C LEU A 109 7.21 -7.86 1.09
N ASP A 110 6.20 -8.68 0.84
CA ASP A 110 6.34 -10.12 0.54
C ASP A 110 6.99 -10.43 -0.83
N GLU A 111 7.20 -9.41 -1.66
CA GLU A 111 7.96 -9.48 -2.90
C GLU A 111 9.44 -9.15 -2.72
N CYS A 112 9.85 -8.72 -1.53
CA CYS A 112 11.24 -8.44 -1.17
C CYS A 112 11.90 -9.65 -0.49
N PHE A 113 13.10 -10.02 -0.94
CA PHE A 113 13.89 -11.06 -0.28
C PHE A 113 14.34 -10.58 1.10
N GLY A 114 13.89 -11.23 2.17
CA GLY A 114 14.18 -10.81 3.53
C GLY A 114 13.20 -9.78 4.11
N GLY A 115 12.07 -9.52 3.44
CA GLY A 115 11.03 -8.61 3.93
C GLY A 115 10.51 -8.97 5.34
N GLU A 116 10.54 -10.25 5.71
CA GLU A 116 10.20 -10.73 7.05
C GLU A 116 11.16 -10.25 8.15
N GLN A 117 12.37 -9.80 7.82
CA GLN A 117 13.29 -9.18 8.76
C GLN A 117 12.90 -7.72 9.01
N ILE A 118 12.54 -6.98 7.97
CA ILE A 118 12.05 -5.59 8.07
C ILE A 118 10.80 -5.53 8.96
N ILE A 119 9.79 -6.37 8.69
CA ILE A 119 8.58 -6.35 9.52
C ILE A 119 8.89 -6.65 10.99
N SER A 120 9.84 -7.55 11.27
CA SER A 120 10.23 -7.92 12.64
C SER A 120 10.87 -6.73 13.35
N LEU A 121 11.72 -5.99 12.64
CA LEU A 121 12.39 -4.80 13.15
C LEU A 121 11.39 -3.67 13.42
N LEU A 122 10.46 -3.44 12.48
CA LEU A 122 9.40 -2.45 12.62
C LEU A 122 8.48 -2.76 13.80
N LEU A 123 8.02 -4.01 13.93
CA LEU A 123 7.15 -4.42 15.04
C LEU A 123 7.86 -4.27 16.40
N LYS A 124 9.13 -4.68 16.51
CA LYS A 124 9.91 -4.55 17.76
C LYS A 124 10.20 -3.09 18.14
N SER A 125 10.26 -2.19 17.17
CA SER A 125 10.72 -0.81 17.37
C SER A 125 9.60 0.22 17.25
N ALA A 126 8.36 -0.20 16.99
CA ALA A 126 7.24 0.69 16.68
C ALA A 126 6.99 1.75 17.77
N SER A 127 7.13 1.38 19.05
CA SER A 127 6.93 2.30 20.18
C SER A 127 8.01 3.39 20.31
N GLN A 128 9.15 3.19 19.67
CA GLN A 128 10.29 4.10 19.72
C GLN A 128 10.33 5.05 18.52
N LEU A 129 9.75 4.64 17.39
CA LEU A 129 9.79 5.41 16.15
C LEU A 129 8.84 6.62 16.24
N PRO A 130 9.32 7.85 15.96
CA PRO A 130 8.49 9.05 15.97
C PRO A 130 7.66 9.23 14.68
N ILE A 131 7.60 8.21 13.82
CA ILE A 131 6.91 8.23 12.53
C ILE A 131 6.10 6.94 12.34
N LYS A 132 5.16 6.95 11.40
CA LYS A 132 4.26 5.82 11.14
C LYS A 132 4.73 5.03 9.93
N PHE A 133 4.65 3.71 10.00
CA PHE A 133 4.92 2.82 8.86
C PHE A 133 3.62 2.17 8.38
N ILE A 134 3.34 2.29 7.09
CA ILE A 134 2.23 1.59 6.43
C ILE A 134 2.84 0.57 5.49
N VAL A 135 2.72 -0.70 5.87
CA VAL A 135 3.28 -1.81 5.10
C VAL A 135 2.15 -2.59 4.44
N THR A 136 2.29 -2.91 3.16
CA THR A 136 1.37 -3.82 2.45
C THR A 136 2.04 -5.16 2.17
N SER A 137 1.25 -6.24 2.20
CA SER A 137 1.74 -7.57 1.84
C SER A 137 0.61 -8.54 1.49
N ARG A 138 0.96 -9.69 0.90
CA ARG A 138 0.12 -10.90 0.92
C ARG A 138 0.19 -11.59 2.28
N PRO A 139 -0.83 -12.37 2.67
CA PRO A 139 -0.83 -13.16 3.91
C PRO A 139 0.10 -14.38 3.79
N GLU A 140 1.40 -14.14 3.59
CA GLU A 140 2.43 -15.18 3.59
C GLU A 140 2.61 -15.75 5.01
N PRO A 141 2.60 -17.08 5.22
CA PRO A 141 2.58 -17.68 6.57
C PRO A 141 3.69 -17.17 7.50
N ASN A 142 4.89 -16.95 6.95
CA ASN A 142 6.04 -16.45 7.71
C ASN A 142 5.86 -14.99 8.17
N LEU A 143 5.18 -14.18 7.36
CA LEU A 143 4.90 -12.79 7.65
C LEU A 143 3.72 -12.68 8.62
N THR A 144 2.63 -13.39 8.33
CA THR A 144 1.43 -13.44 9.17
C THR A 144 1.75 -13.93 10.58
N ARG A 145 2.47 -15.05 10.73
CA ARG A 145 2.85 -15.58 12.07
C ARG A 145 3.63 -14.56 12.90
N LYS A 146 4.54 -13.81 12.28
CA LYS A 146 5.29 -12.76 12.97
C LYS A 146 4.35 -11.65 13.39
N MET A 147 3.47 -11.19 12.50
CA MET A 147 2.51 -10.12 12.82
C MET A 147 1.56 -10.54 13.95
N ASP A 148 0.99 -11.74 13.90
CA ASP A 148 0.08 -12.28 14.91
C ASP A 148 0.73 -12.34 16.31
N ALA A 149 2.01 -12.70 16.37
CA ALA A 149 2.76 -12.75 17.63
C ALA A 149 2.97 -11.37 18.28
N PHE A 150 2.89 -10.28 17.53
CA PHE A 150 3.08 -8.91 18.02
C PHE A 150 1.76 -8.12 18.18
N TRP A 151 0.71 -8.49 17.43
CA TRP A 151 -0.59 -7.81 17.42
C TRP A 151 -1.41 -7.94 18.70
N SER A 152 -0.95 -8.70 19.69
CA SER A 152 -1.52 -8.70 21.04
C SER A 152 -1.27 -7.40 21.83
N SER A 153 -0.51 -6.44 21.27
CA SER A 153 -0.26 -5.13 21.88
C SER A 153 -0.98 -3.98 21.16
N SER A 154 -1.47 -3.00 21.92
CA SER A 154 -2.31 -1.87 21.45
C SER A 154 -1.60 -0.88 20.50
N ILE A 155 -0.30 -1.05 20.26
CA ILE A 155 0.55 -0.16 19.46
C ILE A 155 0.46 -0.49 17.97
N HIS A 156 0.03 -1.71 17.64
CA HIS A 156 -0.02 -2.18 16.26
C HIS A 156 -1.47 -2.25 15.77
N GLN A 157 -1.70 -1.76 14.56
CA GLN A 157 -2.99 -1.87 13.90
C GLN A 157 -2.84 -2.67 12.61
N ALA A 158 -3.62 -3.75 12.52
CA ALA A 158 -3.79 -4.51 11.30
C ALA A 158 -4.98 -3.95 10.51
N VAL A 159 -4.81 -3.90 9.18
CA VAL A 159 -5.92 -3.71 8.24
C VAL A 159 -5.85 -4.85 7.25
N HIS A 160 -6.84 -5.73 7.27
CA HIS A 160 -6.98 -6.81 6.32
C HIS A 160 -7.95 -6.36 5.22
N LEU A 161 -7.49 -6.21 3.99
CA LEU A 161 -8.31 -5.69 2.90
C LEU A 161 -9.48 -6.61 2.54
N HIS A 162 -9.37 -7.91 2.81
CA HIS A 162 -10.45 -8.87 2.59
C HIS A 162 -11.51 -8.86 3.71
N GLU A 163 -11.24 -8.16 4.81
CA GLU A 163 -12.18 -7.89 5.90
C GLU A 163 -12.84 -6.51 5.77
N ILE A 164 -12.41 -5.70 4.79
CA ILE A 164 -13.12 -4.46 4.46
C ILE A 164 -14.50 -4.83 3.92
N GLU A 165 -15.51 -4.12 4.41
CA GLU A 165 -16.90 -4.36 4.06
C GLU A 165 -17.05 -4.48 2.54
N ARG A 166 -17.62 -5.60 2.09
CA ARG A 166 -17.71 -5.94 0.67
C ARG A 166 -18.41 -4.85 -0.13
N SER A 167 -19.36 -4.15 0.51
CA SER A 167 -20.08 -2.99 -0.01
C SER A 167 -19.16 -1.81 -0.36
N LEU A 168 -18.15 -1.51 0.47
CA LEU A 168 -17.17 -0.44 0.22
C LEU A 168 -16.28 -0.79 -0.97
N VAL A 169 -15.80 -2.03 -1.04
CA VAL A 169 -14.99 -2.50 -2.17
C VAL A 169 -15.80 -2.48 -3.47
N GLN A 170 -17.07 -2.87 -3.42
CA GLN A 170 -17.99 -2.82 -4.57
C GLN A 170 -18.28 -1.39 -5.04
N ALA A 171 -18.44 -0.44 -4.11
CA ALA A 171 -18.60 0.97 -4.44
C ALA A 171 -17.35 1.52 -5.14
N ASP A 172 -16.16 1.21 -4.61
CA ASP A 172 -14.89 1.65 -5.18
C ASP A 172 -14.63 1.03 -6.58
N ILE A 173 -14.98 -0.25 -6.78
CA ILE A 173 -14.93 -0.90 -8.11
C ILE A 173 -15.91 -0.24 -9.09
N SER A 174 -17.11 0.14 -8.64
CA SER A 174 -18.11 0.82 -9.47
C SER A 174 -17.60 2.19 -9.93
N ILE A 175 -16.98 2.96 -9.03
CA ILE A 175 -16.35 4.25 -9.35
C ILE A 175 -15.21 4.06 -10.35
N TYR A 176 -14.37 3.03 -10.16
CA TYR A 176 -13.30 2.70 -11.09
C TYR A 176 -13.83 2.39 -12.50
N LEU A 177 -14.82 1.51 -12.61
CA LEU A 177 -15.42 1.11 -13.89
C LEU A 177 -16.05 2.31 -14.61
N GLN A 178 -16.80 3.15 -13.89
CA GLN A 178 -17.42 4.34 -14.48
C GLN A 178 -16.36 5.25 -15.10
N ARG A 179 -15.31 5.60 -14.34
CA ARG A 179 -14.27 6.52 -14.82
C ARG A 179 -13.48 5.96 -15.99
N ALA A 180 -13.11 4.68 -15.90
CA ALA A 180 -12.37 4.05 -16.98
C ALA A 180 -13.20 4.02 -18.27
N LEU A 181 -14.52 3.79 -18.18
CA LEU A 181 -15.41 3.83 -19.34
C LEU A 181 -15.63 5.26 -19.87
N ASP A 182 -15.74 6.25 -18.98
CA ASP A 182 -15.80 7.67 -19.36
C ASP A 182 -14.55 8.09 -20.17
N GLU A 183 -13.35 7.60 -19.81
CA GLU A 183 -12.11 7.83 -20.58
C GLU A 183 -12.12 7.21 -21.98
N PHE A 184 -12.97 6.20 -22.22
CA PHE A 184 -13.18 5.59 -23.54
C PHE A 184 -14.40 6.17 -24.28
N ASP A 185 -14.95 7.30 -23.83
CA ASP A 185 -16.21 7.89 -24.33
C ASP A 185 -17.39 6.90 -24.31
N VAL A 186 -17.35 5.91 -23.42
CA VAL A 186 -18.44 4.97 -23.18
C VAL A 186 -19.28 5.50 -22.02
N SER A 187 -20.58 5.70 -22.25
CA SER A 187 -21.53 6.13 -21.21
C SER A 187 -22.39 4.94 -20.75
N PRO A 188 -21.90 4.09 -19.83
CA PRO A 188 -22.65 2.96 -19.32
C PRO A 188 -23.81 3.41 -18.43
N THR A 189 -24.88 2.63 -18.41
CA THR A 189 -25.95 2.79 -17.43
C THR A 189 -25.50 2.36 -16.03
N SER A 190 -26.16 2.90 -14.99
CA SER A 190 -25.85 2.50 -13.61
C SER A 190 -26.05 1.00 -13.36
N GLU A 191 -26.94 0.34 -14.09
CA GLU A 191 -27.15 -1.12 -13.99
C GLU A 191 -26.03 -1.92 -14.66
N GLU A 192 -25.45 -1.44 -15.76
CA GLU A 192 -24.28 -2.07 -16.38
C GLU A 192 -23.06 -1.98 -15.46
N ILE A 193 -22.83 -0.83 -14.82
CA ILE A 193 -21.77 -0.66 -13.83
C ILE A 193 -21.95 -1.60 -12.65
N LYS A 194 -23.16 -1.70 -12.08
CA LYS A 194 -23.44 -2.63 -10.97
C LYS A 194 -23.19 -4.09 -11.36
N ARG A 195 -23.57 -4.49 -12.58
CA ARG A 195 -23.31 -5.86 -13.07
C ARG A 195 -21.83 -6.14 -13.22
N LEU A 196 -21.08 -5.22 -13.81
CA LEU A 196 -19.63 -5.35 -13.96
C LEU A 196 -18.92 -5.37 -12.59
N ALA A 197 -19.36 -4.54 -11.64
CA ALA A 197 -18.83 -4.54 -10.28
C ALA A 197 -19.16 -5.85 -9.53
N ALA A 198 -20.39 -6.36 -9.66
CA ALA A 198 -20.79 -7.64 -9.09
C ALA A 198 -19.97 -8.80 -9.67
N TYR A 199 -19.73 -8.79 -11.00
CA TYR A 199 -18.88 -9.76 -11.69
C TYR A 199 -17.42 -9.72 -11.19
N ALA A 200 -16.87 -8.51 -11.00
CA ALA A 200 -15.53 -8.33 -10.46
C ALA A 200 -15.38 -8.78 -9.00
N GLY A 201 -16.49 -8.96 -8.27
CA GLY A 201 -16.47 -9.33 -6.86
C GLY A 201 -15.64 -8.33 -6.05
N SER A 202 -14.62 -8.79 -5.34
CA SER A 202 -13.74 -7.90 -4.54
C SER A 202 -12.38 -7.67 -5.20
N LEU A 203 -12.27 -7.92 -6.52
CA LEU A 203 -11.01 -7.96 -7.25
C LEU A 203 -10.98 -6.89 -8.35
N PHE A 204 -10.19 -5.84 -8.13
CA PHE A 204 -9.95 -4.79 -9.12
C PHE A 204 -9.32 -5.33 -10.40
N ILE A 205 -8.52 -6.39 -10.31
CA ILE A 205 -7.93 -7.02 -11.50
C ILE A 205 -9.01 -7.55 -12.45
N VAL A 206 -10.10 -8.12 -11.91
CA VAL A 206 -11.20 -8.66 -12.74
C VAL A 206 -11.97 -7.50 -13.39
N ALA A 207 -12.19 -6.41 -12.67
CA ALA A 207 -12.79 -5.19 -13.23
C ALA A 207 -11.94 -4.62 -14.38
N ALA A 208 -10.61 -4.53 -14.20
CA ALA A 208 -9.70 -4.06 -15.23
C ALA A 208 -9.69 -4.96 -16.48
N THR A 209 -9.69 -6.28 -16.28
CA THR A 209 -9.76 -7.23 -17.40
C THR A 209 -11.08 -7.09 -18.17
N ALA A 210 -12.21 -6.92 -17.48
CA ALA A 210 -13.51 -6.73 -18.12
C ALA A 210 -13.54 -5.49 -19.04
N LEU A 211 -12.82 -4.41 -18.67
CA LEU A 211 -12.71 -3.23 -19.53
C LEU A 211 -11.91 -3.53 -20.81
N THR A 212 -10.79 -4.24 -20.69
CA THR A 212 -9.94 -4.57 -21.85
C THR A 212 -10.63 -5.43 -22.90
N THR A 213 -11.53 -6.33 -22.48
CA THR A 213 -12.30 -7.17 -23.40
C THR A 213 -13.46 -6.40 -24.03
N THR A 214 -14.06 -5.46 -23.30
CA THR A 214 -15.11 -4.60 -23.86
C THR A 214 -14.57 -3.66 -24.94
N THR A 215 -13.38 -3.07 -24.76
CA THR A 215 -12.81 -2.10 -25.73
C THR A 215 -12.28 -2.73 -27.01
N THR A 216 -11.81 -3.98 -26.98
CA THR A 216 -11.40 -4.71 -28.20
C THR A 216 -12.57 -5.11 -29.07
N THR A 217 -13.78 -5.19 -28.50
CA THR A 217 -14.99 -5.64 -29.21
C THR A 217 -15.75 -4.47 -29.84
N THR A 218 -15.46 -3.21 -29.47
CA THR A 218 -16.18 -2.03 -29.97
C THR A 218 -15.68 -1.54 -31.33
N THR A 219 -15.85 -2.37 -32.36
CA THR A 219 -16.21 -1.86 -33.68
C THR A 219 -17.65 -2.33 -33.96
N THR A 220 -18.61 -1.51 -33.55
CA THR A 220 -20.06 -1.63 -33.85
C THR A 220 -20.85 -2.66 -33.02
N THR A 221 -21.56 -2.13 -32.02
CA THR A 221 -22.86 -2.59 -31.47
C THR A 221 -22.89 -3.82 -30.55
N THR A 222 -23.37 -3.56 -29.31
CA THR A 222 -23.91 -4.48 -28.28
C THR A 222 -22.95 -4.86 -27.14
N ILE A 223 -23.06 -4.15 -26.00
CA ILE A 223 -22.42 -4.46 -24.70
C ILE A 223 -23.05 -5.72 -24.03
N THR A 224 -24.06 -6.35 -24.63
CA THR A 224 -24.90 -7.35 -23.94
C THR A 224 -24.46 -8.81 -24.10
N THR A 225 -23.44 -9.17 -24.90
CA THR A 225 -23.26 -10.60 -25.29
C THR A 225 -21.88 -11.21 -25.06
N THR A 226 -21.02 -10.65 -24.19
CA THR A 226 -19.66 -11.22 -23.95
C THR A 226 -19.39 -11.54 -22.48
N ILE A 227 -20.38 -12.06 -21.74
CA ILE A 227 -20.17 -12.51 -20.35
C ILE A 227 -19.93 -14.04 -20.24
N THR A 228 -20.07 -14.83 -21.31
CA THR A 228 -20.09 -16.31 -21.13
C THR A 228 -18.77 -17.04 -21.39
N THR A 229 -17.75 -16.46 -22.01
CA THR A 229 -16.53 -17.24 -22.33
C THR A 229 -15.30 -16.36 -22.47
N THR A 230 -14.44 -16.33 -21.44
CA THR A 230 -12.99 -16.52 -21.63
C THR A 230 -12.26 -16.60 -20.29
N THR A 231 -11.83 -17.82 -19.97
CA THR A 231 -10.73 -18.10 -19.06
C THR A 231 -9.41 -17.65 -19.68
N THR A 232 -8.54 -17.09 -18.84
CA THR A 232 -7.08 -16.94 -19.02
C THR A 232 -6.60 -16.16 -20.24
N THR A 233 -6.29 -14.88 -20.06
CA THR A 233 -5.07 -14.30 -20.67
C THR A 233 -4.55 -13.11 -19.85
N THR A 234 -3.24 -13.14 -19.62
CA THR A 234 -2.45 -12.12 -18.92
C THR A 234 -2.39 -10.84 -19.76
N ALA A 235 -2.85 -9.71 -19.24
CA ALA A 235 -2.67 -8.40 -19.86
C ALA A 235 -2.04 -7.41 -18.88
N THR A 236 -0.92 -6.84 -19.30
CA THR A 236 -0.19 -5.75 -18.66
C THR A 236 -1.09 -4.53 -18.48
N THR A 237 -1.30 -4.13 -17.23
CA THR A 237 -2.19 -3.03 -16.83
C THR A 237 -1.42 -1.71 -16.85
N THR A 238 -1.80 -0.79 -17.74
CA THR A 238 -1.49 0.63 -17.58
C THR A 238 -2.33 1.16 -16.42
N ALA A 239 -1.67 1.67 -15.39
CA ALA A 239 -2.33 2.11 -14.16
C ALA A 239 -3.18 3.36 -14.43
N ILE A 240 -4.51 3.23 -14.36
CA ILE A 240 -5.42 4.37 -14.30
C ILE A 240 -5.28 5.01 -12.91
N THR A 241 -4.51 6.08 -12.83
CA THR A 241 -4.27 6.87 -11.63
C THR A 241 -5.41 7.87 -11.44
N ALA A 242 -6.38 7.56 -10.56
CA ALA A 242 -7.37 8.54 -10.14
C ALA A 242 -7.52 8.61 -8.60
N PRO A 243 -7.38 9.79 -7.97
CA PRO A 243 -7.23 9.97 -6.51
C PRO A 243 -8.46 9.65 -5.64
N THR A 244 -9.54 9.12 -6.22
CA THR A 244 -10.85 8.97 -5.54
C THR A 244 -11.30 7.53 -5.35
N ILE A 245 -10.70 6.56 -6.07
CA ILE A 245 -11.12 5.14 -6.09
C ILE A 245 -10.92 4.45 -4.73
N ASN A 246 -10.11 4.99 -3.82
CA ASN A 246 -9.83 4.34 -2.52
C ASN A 246 -10.11 5.28 -1.34
N THR A 247 -10.98 6.28 -1.50
CA THR A 247 -11.13 7.35 -0.50
C THR A 247 -11.58 6.82 0.86
N ALA A 248 -12.56 5.90 0.88
CA ALA A 248 -13.05 5.30 2.10
C ALA A 248 -11.99 4.43 2.78
N ILE A 249 -11.29 3.59 2.01
CA ILE A 249 -10.22 2.71 2.51
C ILE A 249 -9.04 3.54 3.04
N ILE A 250 -8.63 4.58 2.31
CA ILE A 250 -7.58 5.49 2.74
C ILE A 250 -7.99 6.22 4.00
N ASN A 251 -9.24 6.69 4.10
CA ASN A 251 -9.75 7.33 5.32
C ASN A 251 -9.74 6.36 6.50
N ILE A 252 -10.08 5.08 6.32
CA ILE A 252 -9.95 4.06 7.39
C ILE A 252 -8.49 3.90 7.81
N ILE A 253 -7.55 3.88 6.86
CA ILE A 253 -6.11 3.76 7.15
C ILE A 253 -5.57 5.03 7.85
N THR A 254 -5.99 6.22 7.44
CA THR A 254 -5.52 7.50 7.98
C THR A 254 -6.20 7.90 9.30
N THR A 255 -7.45 7.50 9.53
CA THR A 255 -8.15 7.73 10.82
C THR A 255 -7.64 6.78 11.91
N LYS A 256 -7.40 5.51 11.57
CA LYS A 256 -6.77 4.55 12.50
C LYS A 256 -5.39 5.02 12.98
N THR A 257 -4.64 5.74 12.13
CA THR A 257 -3.33 6.31 12.47
C THR A 257 -3.36 7.57 13.32
N HIS A 258 -4.51 8.20 13.61
CA HIS A 258 -4.61 9.43 14.43
C HIS A 258 -5.02 9.21 15.89
N GLY A 259 -5.18 7.97 16.34
CA GLY A 259 -5.54 7.65 17.72
C GLY A 259 -7.05 7.55 17.96
N TYR A 260 -7.42 6.45 18.63
CA TYR A 260 -8.74 6.11 19.19
C TYR A 260 -9.96 6.20 18.26
N LEU A 261 -10.30 5.08 17.62
CA LEU A 261 -11.71 4.75 17.32
C LEU A 261 -11.99 3.32 17.78
N THR A 262 -12.62 3.24 18.95
CA THR A 262 -13.37 2.09 19.45
C THR A 262 -14.52 1.82 18.48
N PHE A 263 -14.53 0.67 17.81
CA PHE A 263 -15.78 0.13 17.29
C PHE A 263 -16.36 -0.78 18.36
N GLN A 264 -17.36 -0.27 19.10
CA GLN A 264 -18.29 -1.15 19.79
C GLN A 264 -19.02 -1.96 18.71
N SER A 265 -18.86 -3.28 18.75
CA SER A 265 -19.73 -4.20 18.02
C SER A 265 -21.12 -4.11 18.65
N GLN A 266 -22.06 -3.43 17.99
CA GLN A 266 -23.47 -3.75 18.22
C GLN A 266 -23.80 -4.99 17.40
N LEU A 267 -23.73 -6.12 18.11
CA LEU A 267 -24.47 -7.33 17.79
C LEU A 267 -25.96 -6.96 17.69
N TYR A 268 -26.58 -7.26 16.55
CA TYR A 268 -28.01 -7.51 16.50
C TYR A 268 -28.20 -8.95 16.01
N TYR A 269 -29.01 -9.67 16.80
CA TYR A 269 -29.43 -11.06 16.63
C TYR A 269 -30.04 -11.35 15.26
#